data_AF-A0A2S8AE84-F1
#
_entry.id   AF-A0A2S8AE84-F1
#
_cell.length_a   1.000
_cell.length_b   1.000
_cell.length_c   1.000
_cell.angle_alpha   90.00
_cell.angle_beta   90.00
_cell.angle_gamma   90.00
#
_symmetry.space_group_name_H-M   'P 1'
#
loop_
_entity.id
_entity.type
_entity.pdbx_description
1 polymer ?
#
loop_
_entity_poly.entity_id
_entity_poly.type
_entity_poly.pdbx_seq_one_letter_code
_entity_poly.pdbx_strand_id
1 'polypeptide(L)'
;MNKKLILAKKHNLYRNTLFTTKTCLLSAQRMLKNALEGNKKFPDKKALIDLPIISASESYLWNADDQEDNWILTAGKIQNLRLAARNINGVEIPAGEIFSFWKYIGNPNFGKGFVTGREVKEGCIVPTKGGGLCQLSNALYDAALKADFQIIERHRHSQVIAGSLAEKNRDATVKWNYIDLRFRSNFPFRIEVQMTDSRLMVVFKSSQKNNPELNTNYKEFFKASSINDCYSCGNKACILHNGREKIKNTGKVTYILDEKWIEYEKYLESVINENDVVLLPFTPENKLKNSKNCWNLKGKNIQTCSIPSLRRILNFKIHKGKNPFELALAEDQKICRKMAKLIPIESTHLVVSQNLLPFLYKDFHTAGRTLDVLMYRLPIEILQKKLDVAFSTYSESPTLHDFRASASIWSLENEALKQARKIITPHTQIAKLFPSKSHLLTWHIPQKKIHKSPEGKKILFPASSLGRKGAYEMRKLITELGLPVVIAGKAIEKNDFWKNIEVEFADNDNLFHNIALLVYPAYIEHHPQLLLEAISLDIPMIITEACGIEPGKNITVVPTGNYAELKKEVSKFLSLHPIFQSF
;
A
#
# COMPACT_ATOMS: atom_id res chain seq x y z
N MET A 1 22.37 28.95 51.61
CA MET A 1 21.76 28.80 50.26
C MET A 1 22.72 29.42 49.24
N ASN A 2 23.20 28.62 48.29
CA ASN A 2 24.60 28.60 47.84
C ASN A 2 24.91 29.60 46.70
N LYS A 3 25.90 30.51 46.86
CA LYS A 3 26.39 31.44 45.81
C LYS A 3 26.70 30.72 44.48
N LYS A 4 27.12 29.46 44.53
CA LYS A 4 27.35 28.59 43.34
C LYS A 4 26.07 28.31 42.53
N LEU A 5 24.91 28.17 43.16
CA LEU A 5 23.62 27.93 42.51
C LEU A 5 23.09 29.19 41.79
N ILE A 6 23.36 30.37 42.37
CA ILE A 6 23.03 31.68 41.78
C ILE A 6 23.98 32.00 40.62
N LEU A 7 25.28 31.72 40.76
CA LEU A 7 26.27 31.86 39.68
C LEU A 7 25.98 30.90 38.53
N ALA A 8 25.63 29.64 38.80
CA ALA A 8 25.21 28.68 37.77
C ALA A 8 23.93 29.12 37.04
N LYS A 9 22.91 29.62 37.78
CA LYS A 9 21.70 30.20 37.17
C LYS A 9 22.00 31.46 36.34
N LYS A 10 22.84 32.37 36.82
CA LYS A 10 23.24 33.60 36.09
C LYS A 10 24.09 33.28 34.84
N HIS A 11 25.04 32.36 34.93
CA HIS A 11 25.82 31.89 33.78
C HIS A 11 24.93 31.23 32.72
N ASN A 12 23.93 30.47 33.15
CA ASN A 12 22.94 29.84 32.28
C ASN A 12 22.02 30.88 31.62
N LEU A 13 21.54 31.88 32.36
CA LEU A 13 20.75 33.00 31.83
C LEU A 13 21.52 33.85 30.82
N TYR A 14 22.78 34.23 31.12
CA TYR A 14 23.62 35.03 30.23
C TYR A 14 24.00 34.27 28.95
N ARG A 15 24.40 32.98 29.08
CA ARG A 15 24.66 32.13 27.91
C ARG A 15 23.40 31.89 27.07
N ASN A 16 22.24 31.70 27.71
CA ASN A 16 20.97 31.53 26.99
C ASN A 16 20.54 32.81 26.28
N THR A 17 20.68 33.98 26.90
CA THR A 17 20.37 35.26 26.24
C THR A 17 21.32 35.52 25.09
N LEU A 18 22.63 35.38 25.28
CA LEU A 18 23.61 35.48 24.18
C LEU A 18 23.31 34.50 23.04
N PHE A 19 23.03 33.24 23.36
CA PHE A 19 22.68 32.23 22.36
C PHE A 19 21.40 32.63 21.62
N THR A 20 20.36 33.05 22.33
CA THR A 20 19.07 33.46 21.74
C THR A 20 19.24 34.68 20.83
N THR A 21 19.93 35.72 21.29
CA THR A 21 20.22 36.92 20.49
C THR A 21 21.02 36.58 19.24
N LYS A 22 22.08 35.76 19.37
CA LYS A 22 22.87 35.29 18.23
C LYS A 22 22.01 34.51 17.24
N THR A 23 21.18 33.59 17.71
CA THR A 23 20.28 32.84 16.83
C THR A 23 19.26 33.74 16.15
N CYS A 24 18.71 34.73 16.84
CA CYS A 24 17.77 35.68 16.28
C CYS A 24 18.41 36.50 15.15
N LEU A 25 19.61 37.04 15.38
CA LEU A 25 20.37 37.78 14.37
C LEU A 25 20.70 36.93 13.14
N LEU A 26 21.20 35.71 13.33
CA LEU A 26 21.48 34.77 12.23
C LEU A 26 20.20 34.40 11.46
N SER A 27 19.08 34.25 12.17
CA SER A 27 17.78 33.96 11.56
C SER A 27 17.28 35.14 10.73
N ALA A 28 17.38 36.37 11.25
CA ALA A 28 16.99 37.58 10.54
C ALA A 28 17.87 37.82 9.30
N GLN A 29 19.19 37.67 9.44
CA GLN A 29 20.14 37.72 8.32
C GLN A 29 19.78 36.67 7.26
N ARG A 30 19.42 35.46 7.67
CA ARG A 30 18.98 34.41 6.74
C ARG A 30 17.69 34.79 6.03
N MET A 31 16.70 35.31 6.74
CA MET A 31 15.43 35.73 6.15
C MET A 31 15.64 36.81 5.09
N LEU A 32 16.47 37.81 5.38
CA LEU A 32 16.85 38.86 4.42
C LEU A 32 17.56 38.27 3.20
N LYS A 33 18.57 37.43 3.41
CA LYS A 33 19.30 36.75 2.32
C LYS A 33 18.35 35.93 1.43
N ASN A 34 17.42 35.19 2.03
CA ASN A 34 16.43 34.41 1.28
C ASN A 34 15.46 35.27 0.47
N ALA A 35 15.09 36.44 0.99
CA ALA A 35 14.23 37.38 0.28
C ALA A 35 14.96 37.99 -0.93
N LEU A 36 16.23 38.36 -0.75
CA LEU A 36 17.08 38.91 -1.82
C LEU A 36 17.39 37.89 -2.92
N GLU A 37 17.68 36.64 -2.55
CA GLU A 37 18.01 35.56 -3.51
C GLU A 37 16.79 35.03 -4.27
N GLY A 38 15.57 35.35 -3.84
CA GLY A 38 14.36 34.92 -4.53
C GLY A 38 14.17 33.39 -4.60
N ASN A 39 14.74 32.62 -3.65
CA ASN A 39 14.72 31.15 -3.69
C ASN A 39 13.29 30.58 -3.84
N LYS A 40 13.02 29.90 -4.96
CA LYS A 40 11.70 29.32 -5.31
C LYS A 40 11.61 27.85 -4.88
N LYS A 41 10.38 27.36 -4.72
CA LYS A 41 10.11 25.92 -4.64
C LYS A 41 9.68 25.43 -6.02
N PHE A 42 10.22 24.30 -6.42
CA PHE A 42 9.83 23.63 -7.66
C PHE A 42 9.00 22.37 -7.35
N PRO A 43 7.91 22.13 -8.10
CA PRO A 43 7.05 20.98 -7.90
C PRO A 43 7.59 19.72 -8.61
N ASP A 44 6.93 18.59 -8.34
CA ASP A 44 7.06 17.38 -9.17
C ASP A 44 6.28 17.56 -10.47
N LYS A 45 6.97 17.97 -11.55
CA LYS A 45 6.36 18.07 -12.89
C LYS A 45 6.35 16.73 -13.64
N LYS A 46 6.94 15.68 -13.05
CA LYS A 46 7.17 14.35 -13.67
C LYS A 46 7.89 14.40 -15.03
N ALA A 47 8.54 15.50 -15.38
CA ALA A 47 9.19 15.66 -16.67
C ALA A 47 10.52 14.89 -16.75
N LEU A 48 11.13 14.61 -15.59
CA LEU A 48 12.45 14.00 -15.48
C LEU A 48 12.40 12.59 -14.86
N ILE A 49 11.22 11.99 -14.73
CA ILE A 49 11.01 10.70 -14.03
C ILE A 49 11.71 9.52 -14.73
N ASP A 50 11.73 9.53 -16.07
CA ASP A 50 12.28 8.47 -16.91
C ASP A 50 13.76 8.69 -17.25
N LEU A 51 14.38 9.76 -16.74
CA LEU A 51 15.79 10.05 -16.96
C LEU A 51 16.72 9.13 -16.17
N PRO A 52 17.95 8.89 -16.66
CA PRO A 52 18.90 8.02 -15.97
C PRO A 52 19.33 8.59 -14.63
N ILE A 53 19.72 7.69 -13.75
CA ILE A 53 20.35 7.98 -12.47
C ILE A 53 21.78 8.45 -12.71
N ILE A 54 22.13 9.60 -12.15
CA ILE A 54 23.46 10.22 -12.29
C ILE A 54 24.29 10.11 -11.02
N SER A 55 23.61 10.03 -9.86
CA SER A 55 24.25 9.83 -8.57
C SER A 55 23.26 9.25 -7.56
N ALA A 56 23.81 8.57 -6.55
CA ALA A 56 23.05 7.96 -5.46
C ALA A 56 23.81 8.04 -4.14
N SER A 57 23.08 8.16 -3.04
CA SER A 57 23.59 8.01 -1.67
C SER A 57 22.66 7.09 -0.89
N GLU A 58 23.24 6.24 -0.03
CA GLU A 58 22.51 5.28 0.77
C GLU A 58 23.03 5.27 2.22
N SER A 59 22.14 5.06 3.19
CA SER A 59 22.49 4.85 4.59
C SER A 59 21.46 3.98 5.32
N TYR A 60 21.85 3.34 6.42
CA TYR A 60 20.93 2.58 7.27
C TYR A 60 20.02 3.49 8.10
N LEU A 61 18.74 3.15 8.19
CA LEU A 61 17.76 3.83 9.03
C LEU A 61 17.94 3.46 10.50
N TRP A 62 18.09 2.17 10.75
CA TRP A 62 18.25 1.58 12.08
C TRP A 62 19.72 1.35 12.38
N ASN A 63 20.10 1.49 13.65
CA ASN A 63 21.38 1.07 14.16
C ASN A 63 21.19 -0.25 14.90
N ALA A 64 21.95 -1.28 14.52
CA ALA A 64 21.80 -2.63 15.09
C ALA A 64 22.18 -2.68 16.59
N ASP A 65 23.05 -1.76 17.01
CA ASP A 65 23.58 -1.68 18.38
C ASP A 65 22.85 -0.66 19.26
N ASP A 66 21.69 -0.16 18.83
CA ASP A 66 20.91 0.77 19.65
C ASP A 66 20.32 0.04 20.88
N GLN A 67 20.56 0.59 22.07
CA GLN A 67 19.90 0.16 23.31
C GLN A 67 18.41 0.56 23.32
N GLU A 68 17.61 -0.11 24.15
CA GLU A 68 16.16 0.07 24.25
C GLU A 68 15.73 1.53 24.48
N ASP A 69 16.46 2.26 25.34
CA ASP A 69 16.19 3.69 25.61
C ASP A 69 16.48 4.61 24.40
N ASN A 70 17.43 4.21 23.54
CA ASN A 70 17.76 4.93 22.32
C ASN A 70 16.83 4.56 21.15
N TRP A 71 16.22 3.38 21.21
CA TRP A 71 15.36 2.86 20.15
C TRP A 71 14.21 3.82 19.83
N ILE A 72 13.51 4.31 20.85
CA ILE A 72 12.38 5.23 20.68
C ILE A 72 12.80 6.54 20.00
N LEU A 73 14.02 7.01 20.28
CA LEU A 73 14.59 8.20 19.65
C LEU A 73 15.00 7.93 18.19
N THR A 74 15.45 6.71 17.87
CA THR A 74 15.69 6.28 16.49
C THR A 74 14.37 6.15 15.71
N ALA A 75 13.33 5.60 16.32
CA ALA A 75 11.99 5.54 15.73
C ALA A 75 11.44 6.96 15.44
N GLY A 76 11.65 7.89 16.39
CA GLY A 76 11.35 9.30 16.22
C GLY A 76 12.14 9.98 15.09
N LYS A 77 13.44 9.68 14.96
CA LYS A 77 14.25 10.12 13.80
C LYS A 77 13.63 9.65 12.50
N ILE A 78 13.29 8.37 12.39
CA ILE A 78 12.73 7.79 11.16
C ILE A 78 11.40 8.47 10.82
N GLN A 79 10.54 8.74 11.81
CA GLN A 79 9.32 9.52 11.61
C GLN A 79 9.61 10.92 11.06
N ASN A 80 10.63 11.62 11.58
CA ASN A 80 11.04 12.93 11.06
C ASN A 80 11.58 12.83 9.62
N LEU A 81 12.35 11.78 9.30
CA LEU A 81 12.84 11.51 7.95
C LEU A 81 11.70 11.25 6.97
N ARG A 82 10.66 10.49 7.34
CA ARG A 82 9.46 10.28 6.50
C ARG A 82 8.83 11.61 6.08
N LEU A 83 8.66 12.52 7.05
CA LEU A 83 8.07 13.85 6.81
C LEU A 83 8.97 14.72 5.92
N ALA A 84 10.28 14.67 6.12
CA ALA A 84 11.23 15.41 5.29
C ALA A 84 11.31 14.86 3.86
N ALA A 85 11.42 13.53 3.72
CA ALA A 85 11.46 12.82 2.45
C ALA A 85 10.21 13.11 1.61
N ARG A 86 9.02 13.12 2.22
CA ARG A 86 7.76 13.48 1.55
C ARG A 86 7.80 14.87 0.88
N ASN A 87 8.53 15.82 1.44
CA ASN A 87 8.62 17.19 0.90
C ASN A 87 9.68 17.34 -0.20
N ILE A 88 10.59 16.38 -0.35
CA ILE A 88 11.76 16.44 -1.25
C ILE A 88 11.62 15.43 -2.40
N ASN A 89 10.97 14.29 -2.17
CA ASN A 89 10.80 13.25 -3.17
C ASN A 89 10.01 13.77 -4.39
N GLY A 90 10.59 13.59 -5.57
CA GLY A 90 10.03 13.97 -6.86
C GLY A 90 10.24 15.43 -7.25
N VAL A 91 10.96 16.22 -6.45
CA VAL A 91 11.25 17.62 -6.78
C VAL A 91 12.14 17.70 -8.02
N GLU A 92 11.76 18.55 -8.98
CA GLU A 92 12.54 18.82 -10.21
C GLU A 92 13.09 20.24 -10.19
N ILE A 93 14.41 20.38 -10.13
CA ILE A 93 15.11 21.66 -10.04
C ILE A 93 15.63 22.03 -11.45
N PRO A 94 15.30 23.22 -11.98
CA PRO A 94 15.86 23.71 -13.24
C PRO A 94 17.36 23.98 -13.18
N ALA A 95 18.00 24.05 -14.34
CA ALA A 95 19.40 24.47 -14.46
C ALA A 95 19.61 25.87 -13.85
N GLY A 96 20.69 26.05 -13.10
CA GLY A 96 21.07 27.32 -12.47
C GLY A 96 20.33 27.66 -11.18
N GLU A 97 19.24 26.97 -10.87
CA GLU A 97 18.45 27.20 -9.65
C GLU A 97 19.09 26.55 -8.41
N ILE A 98 18.86 27.16 -7.25
CA ILE A 98 19.42 26.68 -5.97
C ILE A 98 18.41 25.77 -5.27
N PHE A 99 18.85 24.56 -4.96
CA PHE A 99 18.17 23.74 -3.96
C PHE A 99 18.52 24.24 -2.56
N SER A 100 17.52 24.36 -1.67
CA SER A 100 17.69 24.71 -0.25
C SER A 100 16.90 23.74 0.62
N PHE A 101 17.60 23.00 1.47
CA PHE A 101 17.01 21.97 2.32
C PHE A 101 15.86 22.51 3.18
N TRP A 102 16.10 23.60 3.90
CA TRP A 102 15.08 24.21 4.75
C TRP A 102 13.98 24.94 4.00
N LYS A 103 14.22 25.38 2.75
CA LYS A 103 13.13 25.90 1.91
C LYS A 103 12.07 24.82 1.74
N TYR A 104 12.46 23.59 1.39
CA TYR A 104 11.53 22.49 1.15
C TYR A 104 10.83 22.01 2.42
N ILE A 105 11.57 21.72 3.49
CA ILE A 105 11.01 21.13 4.72
C ILE A 105 10.30 22.18 5.60
N GLY A 106 10.85 23.39 5.70
CA GLY A 106 10.38 24.44 6.61
C GLY A 106 10.62 24.10 8.09
N ASN A 107 9.94 24.83 9.00
CA ASN A 107 10.09 24.65 10.45
C ASN A 107 9.69 23.23 10.91
N PRO A 108 10.61 22.41 11.45
CA PRO A 108 10.30 21.08 11.97
C PRO A 108 9.63 21.20 13.35
N ASN A 109 8.30 21.15 13.38
CA ASN A 109 7.53 21.28 14.62
C ASN A 109 6.42 20.24 14.78
N PHE A 110 5.98 20.05 16.04
CA PHE A 110 4.94 19.09 16.42
C PHE A 110 3.63 19.31 15.65
N GLY A 111 3.25 20.56 15.37
CA GLY A 111 2.06 20.87 14.57
C GLY A 111 2.13 20.38 13.12
N LYS A 112 3.34 20.17 12.58
CA LYS A 112 3.57 19.53 11.27
C LYS A 112 3.82 18.02 11.38
N GLY A 113 3.67 17.44 12.56
CA GLY A 113 3.85 16.00 12.82
C GLY A 113 5.29 15.57 13.15
N PHE A 114 6.25 16.49 13.19
CA PHE A 114 7.61 16.16 13.65
C PHE A 114 7.58 15.76 15.12
N VAL A 115 8.41 14.81 15.50
CA VAL A 115 8.48 14.26 16.85
C VAL A 115 9.88 14.42 17.43
N THR A 116 10.03 14.12 18.72
CA THR A 116 11.35 14.00 19.35
C THR A 116 12.07 12.79 18.74
N GLY A 117 13.28 13.00 18.25
CA GLY A 117 14.15 11.96 17.73
C GLY A 117 15.59 12.16 18.20
N ARG A 118 16.48 11.24 17.85
CA ARG A 118 17.89 11.33 18.24
C ARG A 118 18.64 12.44 17.50
N GLU A 119 19.45 13.18 18.23
CA GLU A 119 20.51 14.05 17.71
C GLU A 119 21.81 13.67 18.41
N VAL A 120 22.93 13.71 17.69
CA VAL A 120 24.25 13.51 18.31
C VAL A 120 24.85 14.89 18.57
N LYS A 121 25.08 15.20 19.84
CA LYS A 121 25.63 16.47 20.29
C LYS A 121 26.74 16.20 21.31
N GLU A 122 27.95 16.70 21.01
CA GLU A 122 29.11 16.60 21.91
C GLU A 122 29.42 15.14 22.35
N GLY A 123 29.11 14.16 21.51
CA GLY A 123 29.43 12.74 21.68
C GLY A 123 28.26 11.95 22.25
N CYS A 124 27.22 12.64 22.69
CA CYS A 124 26.06 12.06 23.34
C CYS A 124 24.86 12.04 22.40
N ILE A 125 24.06 10.98 22.50
CA ILE A 125 22.71 10.94 21.92
C ILE A 125 21.79 11.76 22.83
N VAL A 126 21.17 12.81 22.27
CA VAL A 126 20.24 13.68 22.98
C VAL A 126 18.87 13.69 22.30
N PRO A 127 17.77 13.67 23.06
CA PRO A 127 16.43 13.79 22.52
C PRO A 127 16.19 15.21 22.01
N THR A 128 15.95 15.35 20.70
CA THR A 128 15.72 16.65 20.07
C THR A 128 14.48 16.65 19.18
N LYS A 129 13.71 17.74 19.25
CA LYS A 129 12.56 17.99 18.39
C LYS A 129 13.01 18.04 16.92
N GLY A 130 12.43 17.19 16.08
CA GLY A 130 12.87 17.08 14.68
C GLY A 130 14.27 16.47 14.54
N GLY A 131 14.77 15.77 15.57
CA GLY A 131 16.10 15.17 15.58
C GLY A 131 16.30 14.16 14.43
N GLY A 132 17.54 14.11 13.93
CA GLY A 132 18.01 13.12 12.97
C GLY A 132 17.85 13.50 11.48
N LEU A 133 17.36 14.70 11.19
CA LEU A 133 17.27 15.24 9.82
C LEU A 133 18.62 15.40 9.12
N CYS A 134 19.72 15.50 9.87
CA CYS A 134 21.07 15.53 9.30
C CYS A 134 21.39 14.29 8.44
N GLN A 135 20.74 13.16 8.69
CA GLN A 135 20.93 11.96 7.86
C GLN A 135 20.48 12.20 6.40
N LEU A 136 19.36 12.90 6.21
CA LEU A 136 18.87 13.23 4.87
C LEU A 136 19.71 14.32 4.20
N SER A 137 20.16 15.35 4.94
CA SER A 137 21.04 16.37 4.37
C SER A 137 22.40 15.80 3.99
N ASN A 138 22.97 14.89 4.78
CA ASN A 138 24.19 14.17 4.42
C ASN A 138 24.01 13.39 3.12
N ALA A 139 22.89 12.67 2.97
CA ALA A 139 22.63 11.89 1.75
C ALA A 139 22.44 12.77 0.50
N LEU A 140 21.72 13.90 0.64
CA LEU A 140 21.59 14.89 -0.44
C LEU A 140 22.93 15.51 -0.82
N TYR A 141 23.78 15.80 0.17
CA TYR A 141 25.11 16.36 -0.05
C TYR A 141 26.04 15.37 -0.75
N ASP A 142 26.08 14.11 -0.29
CA ASP A 142 26.88 13.05 -0.93
C ASP A 142 26.43 12.81 -2.38
N ALA A 143 25.12 12.77 -2.65
CA ALA A 143 24.59 12.66 -4.01
C ALA A 143 24.95 13.88 -4.89
N ALA A 144 24.93 15.10 -4.32
CA ALA A 144 25.32 16.32 -5.02
C ALA A 144 26.82 16.36 -5.35
N LEU A 145 27.68 15.94 -4.43
CA LEU A 145 29.12 15.81 -4.68
C LEU A 145 29.40 14.78 -5.79
N LYS A 146 28.78 13.60 -5.72
CA LYS A 146 28.94 12.55 -6.75
C LYS A 146 28.46 12.99 -8.13
N ALA A 147 27.50 13.92 -8.20
CA ALA A 147 27.00 14.49 -9.44
C ALA A 147 27.83 15.69 -9.95
N ASP A 148 28.89 16.10 -9.22
CA ASP A 148 29.67 17.33 -9.44
C ASP A 148 28.82 18.61 -9.45
N PHE A 149 27.86 18.71 -8.52
CA PHE A 149 27.07 19.93 -8.34
C PHE A 149 27.86 21.00 -7.58
N GLN A 150 27.56 22.27 -7.88
CA GLN A 150 28.14 23.39 -7.16
C GLN A 150 27.52 23.48 -5.75
N ILE A 151 28.36 23.33 -4.72
CA ILE A 151 27.92 23.47 -3.32
C ILE A 151 27.94 24.95 -2.94
N ILE A 152 26.77 25.52 -2.68
CA ILE A 152 26.59 26.94 -2.35
C ILE A 152 26.71 27.18 -0.84
N GLU A 153 26.22 26.23 -0.04
CA GLU A 153 26.31 26.29 1.41
C GLU A 153 26.42 24.88 2.00
N ARG A 154 27.43 24.66 2.83
CA ARG A 154 27.63 23.43 3.60
C ARG A 154 28.32 23.76 4.92
N HIS A 155 27.84 23.15 5.98
CA HIS A 155 28.44 23.23 7.32
C HIS A 155 28.82 21.82 7.77
N ARG A 156 29.98 21.68 8.42
CA ARG A 156 30.46 20.41 8.96
C ARG A 156 29.88 20.18 10.35
N HIS A 157 29.67 18.92 10.72
CA HIS A 157 29.39 18.56 12.10
C HIS A 157 30.62 18.86 12.96
N SER A 158 30.41 19.29 14.20
CA SER A 158 31.48 19.51 15.16
C SER A 158 32.16 18.20 15.60
N GLN A 159 31.55 17.05 15.31
CA GLN A 159 32.08 15.74 15.62
C GLN A 159 31.82 14.74 14.50
N VAL A 160 32.78 13.83 14.32
CA VAL A 160 32.76 12.77 13.32
C VAL A 160 32.50 11.45 14.04
N ILE A 161 31.44 10.74 13.62
CA ILE A 161 31.11 9.41 14.15
C ILE A 161 31.78 8.36 13.25
N ALA A 162 32.38 7.35 13.87
CA ALA A 162 33.02 6.27 13.13
C ALA A 162 32.04 5.55 12.18
N GLY A 163 32.46 5.25 10.95
CA GLY A 163 31.62 4.64 9.90
C GLY A 163 30.59 5.57 9.24
N SER A 164 30.52 6.85 9.63
CA SER A 164 29.58 7.81 9.04
C SER A 164 30.14 8.51 7.79
N LEU A 165 29.27 9.12 6.97
CA LEU A 165 29.69 9.97 5.85
C LEU A 165 30.61 11.12 6.29
N ALA A 166 30.56 11.54 7.56
CA ALA A 166 31.42 12.59 8.10
C ALA A 166 32.91 12.22 8.09
N GLU A 167 33.26 10.93 8.24
CA GLU A 167 34.67 10.48 8.15
C GLU A 167 35.29 10.79 6.78
N LYS A 168 34.46 10.74 5.74
CA LYS A 168 34.86 11.01 4.36
C LYS A 168 34.70 12.49 3.99
N ASN A 169 34.51 13.37 4.98
CA ASN A 169 34.13 14.78 4.80
C ASN A 169 32.85 14.96 3.97
N ARG A 170 31.93 13.98 3.98
CA ARG A 170 30.68 13.98 3.19
C ARG A 170 29.43 14.27 4.03
N ASP A 171 29.58 15.05 5.09
CA ASP A 171 28.50 15.46 5.97
C ASP A 171 28.08 16.92 5.76
N ALA A 172 26.80 17.19 5.96
CA ALA A 172 26.17 18.50 5.92
C ALA A 172 25.24 18.66 7.12
N THR A 173 25.68 19.42 8.13
CA THR A 173 24.85 19.79 9.27
C THR A 173 23.80 20.81 8.85
N VAL A 174 22.60 20.66 9.39
CA VAL A 174 21.48 21.59 9.17
C VAL A 174 20.85 21.96 10.51
N LYS A 175 20.49 23.23 10.66
CA LYS A 175 19.78 23.74 11.84
C LYS A 175 18.77 24.80 11.43
N TRP A 176 17.51 24.51 11.73
CA TRP A 176 16.43 25.45 11.44
C TRP A 176 16.62 26.73 12.29
N ASN A 177 16.58 27.94 11.71
CA ASN A 177 16.38 28.30 10.30
C ASN A 177 17.59 29.01 9.67
N TYR A 178 18.80 28.88 10.23
CA TYR A 178 19.97 29.67 9.82
C TYR A 178 21.16 28.87 9.29
N ILE A 179 21.25 27.55 9.55
CA ILE A 179 22.26 26.64 8.97
C ILE A 179 21.56 25.74 7.95
N ASP A 180 21.92 25.85 6.68
CA ASP A 180 21.23 25.20 5.56
C ASP A 180 22.20 24.38 4.71
N LEU A 181 21.66 23.45 3.92
CA LEU A 181 22.38 22.79 2.84
C LEU A 181 21.86 23.37 1.52
N ARG A 182 22.76 23.93 0.71
CA ARG A 182 22.43 24.50 -0.59
C ARG A 182 23.40 24.06 -1.67
N PHE A 183 22.85 23.71 -2.82
CA PHE A 183 23.63 23.36 -4.00
C PHE A 183 22.87 23.74 -5.27
N ARG A 184 23.61 23.85 -6.37
CA ARG A 184 23.14 24.23 -7.69
C ARG A 184 23.72 23.28 -8.72
N SER A 185 22.93 22.97 -9.75
CA SER A 185 23.41 22.26 -10.94
C SER A 185 23.32 23.18 -12.17
N ASN A 186 24.22 22.99 -13.14
CA ASN A 186 24.16 23.68 -14.44
C ASN A 186 23.15 23.06 -15.41
N PHE A 187 22.48 21.97 -15.00
CA PHE A 187 21.49 21.25 -15.79
C PHE A 187 20.28 20.89 -14.93
N PRO A 188 19.09 20.65 -15.52
CA PRO A 188 17.91 20.26 -14.76
C PRO A 188 18.08 18.87 -14.15
N PHE A 189 17.57 18.67 -12.94
CA PHE A 189 17.64 17.37 -12.27
C PHE A 189 16.43 17.10 -11.37
N ARG A 190 16.16 15.82 -11.13
CA ARG A 190 15.11 15.33 -10.21
C ARG A 190 15.73 14.69 -8.99
N ILE A 191 15.16 14.95 -7.83
CA ILE A 191 15.50 14.29 -6.56
C ILE A 191 14.47 13.20 -6.28
N GLU A 192 14.91 11.96 -6.15
CA GLU A 192 14.09 10.85 -5.69
C GLU A 192 14.60 10.36 -4.33
N VAL A 193 13.68 10.23 -3.37
CA VAL A 193 13.97 9.72 -2.03
C VAL A 193 13.15 8.47 -1.83
N GLN A 194 13.82 7.36 -1.51
CA GLN A 194 13.18 6.10 -1.19
C GLN A 194 13.64 5.65 0.19
N MET A 195 12.72 5.06 0.94
CA MET A 195 13.00 4.49 2.24
C MET A 195 12.40 3.09 2.30
N THR A 196 13.24 2.08 2.52
CA THR A 196 12.79 0.71 2.78
C THR A 196 12.55 0.53 4.27
N ASP A 197 12.35 -0.70 4.73
CA ASP A 197 12.35 -1.08 6.14
C ASP A 197 13.66 -0.74 6.87
N SER A 198 14.78 -0.66 6.15
CA SER A 198 16.13 -0.58 6.72
C SER A 198 17.04 0.49 6.12
N ARG A 199 16.75 1.00 4.92
CA ARG A 199 17.64 1.92 4.18
C ARG A 199 16.96 3.24 3.82
N LEU A 200 17.72 4.32 3.85
CA LEU A 200 17.41 5.61 3.23
C LEU A 200 18.25 5.75 1.97
N MET A 201 17.61 5.96 0.83
CA MET A 201 18.26 6.18 -0.46
C MET A 201 17.83 7.53 -1.05
N VAL A 202 18.81 8.26 -1.57
CA VAL A 202 18.62 9.50 -2.31
C VAL A 202 19.29 9.35 -3.66
N VAL A 203 18.54 9.62 -4.72
CA VAL A 203 18.99 9.49 -6.11
C VAL A 203 18.72 10.77 -6.87
N PHE A 204 19.69 11.20 -7.69
CA PHE A 204 19.49 12.26 -8.66
C PHE A 204 19.34 11.68 -10.06
N LYS A 205 18.35 12.17 -10.80
CA LYS A 205 18.13 11.84 -12.22
C LYS A 205 18.30 13.08 -13.10
N SER A 206 18.95 12.92 -14.24
CA SER A 206 19.12 13.98 -15.25
C SER A 206 19.49 13.35 -16.59
N SER A 207 19.41 14.13 -17.69
CA SER A 207 19.85 13.70 -19.01
C SER A 207 21.38 13.72 -19.16
N GLN A 208 22.09 14.38 -18.23
CA GLN A 208 23.53 14.51 -18.23
C GLN A 208 24.22 13.39 -17.46
N LYS A 209 25.41 12.94 -17.90
CA LYS A 209 26.19 11.85 -17.29
C LYS A 209 25.39 10.56 -17.08
N ASN A 210 25.29 9.74 -18.13
CA ASN A 210 24.80 8.37 -17.95
C ASN A 210 25.90 7.52 -17.29
N ASN A 211 25.68 7.06 -16.07
CA ASN A 211 26.51 6.02 -15.46
C ASN A 211 25.75 4.68 -15.54
N PRO A 212 26.11 3.77 -16.46
CA PRO A 212 25.39 2.51 -16.66
C PRO A 212 25.37 1.60 -15.43
N GLU A 213 26.44 1.62 -14.61
CA GLU A 213 26.55 0.79 -13.40
C GLU A 213 25.62 1.28 -12.29
N LEU A 214 25.54 2.60 -12.07
CA LEU A 214 24.58 3.19 -11.12
C LEU A 214 23.15 2.94 -11.57
N ASN A 215 22.88 3.05 -12.87
CA ASN A 215 21.59 2.69 -13.41
C ASN A 215 21.30 1.21 -13.16
N THR A 216 22.23 0.28 -13.38
CA THR A 216 21.94 -1.13 -13.14
C THR A 216 21.67 -1.42 -11.66
N ASN A 217 22.51 -0.92 -10.75
CA ASN A 217 22.41 -1.19 -9.32
C ASN A 217 21.20 -0.55 -8.64
N TYR A 218 20.77 0.64 -9.09
CA TYR A 218 19.66 1.36 -8.46
C TYR A 218 18.36 1.27 -9.26
N LYS A 219 18.38 1.02 -10.57
CA LYS A 219 17.14 0.88 -11.38
C LYS A 219 16.31 -0.32 -10.94
N GLU A 220 16.91 -1.37 -10.35
CA GLU A 220 16.15 -2.46 -9.72
C GLU A 220 15.38 -2.02 -8.47
N PHE A 221 15.89 -1.06 -7.69
CA PHE A 221 15.19 -0.51 -6.51
C PHE A 221 14.08 0.48 -6.87
N PHE A 222 14.20 1.17 -8.01
CA PHE A 222 13.28 2.22 -8.45
C PHE A 222 12.35 1.80 -9.61
N LYS A 223 12.50 0.61 -10.21
CA LYS A 223 11.59 0.13 -11.28
C LYS A 223 10.26 -0.36 -10.72
N ALA A 224 9.21 0.40 -11.00
CA ALA A 224 7.84 -0.10 -11.02
C ALA A 224 7.53 -0.81 -12.33
N SER A 225 8.02 -2.04 -12.51
CA SER A 225 7.53 -2.86 -13.62
C SER A 225 7.73 -4.36 -13.37
N SER A 226 6.61 -5.09 -13.46
CA SER A 226 6.40 -6.54 -13.31
C SER A 226 6.75 -7.15 -11.94
N ILE A 227 5.79 -7.89 -11.38
CA ILE A 227 5.99 -8.78 -10.22
C ILE A 227 6.81 -9.97 -10.71
N ASN A 228 8.11 -9.78 -10.86
CA ASN A 228 9.11 -10.81 -11.13
C ASN A 228 10.38 -10.40 -10.38
N ASP A 229 10.38 -10.62 -9.06
CA ASP A 229 11.55 -10.39 -8.20
C ASP A 229 12.17 -11.71 -7.72
N CYS A 230 13.33 -11.66 -7.07
CA CYS A 230 14.01 -12.84 -6.48
C CYS A 230 13.10 -13.62 -5.50
N TYR A 231 12.04 -12.99 -4.98
CA TYR A 231 11.02 -13.57 -4.11
C TYR A 231 9.80 -14.08 -4.89
N SER A 232 9.75 -13.93 -6.20
CA SER A 232 8.68 -14.44 -7.05
C SER A 232 9.01 -15.84 -7.59
N CYS A 233 10.29 -16.18 -7.74
CA CYS A 233 10.72 -17.47 -8.30
C CYS A 233 10.90 -18.61 -7.27
N GLY A 234 10.96 -18.31 -5.97
CA GLY A 234 11.15 -19.30 -4.91
C GLY A 234 12.56 -19.93 -4.83
N ASN A 235 13.49 -19.54 -5.71
CA ASN A 235 14.85 -20.05 -5.70
C ASN A 235 15.73 -19.33 -4.66
N LYS A 236 15.75 -19.86 -3.43
CA LYS A 236 16.59 -19.37 -2.33
C LYS A 236 18.09 -19.65 -2.51
N ALA A 237 18.47 -20.53 -3.44
CA ALA A 237 19.86 -20.84 -3.75
C ALA A 237 20.45 -19.92 -4.83
N CYS A 238 19.66 -18.98 -5.38
CA CYS A 238 20.13 -18.00 -6.34
C CYS A 238 21.15 -17.05 -5.71
N ILE A 239 22.28 -16.81 -6.39
CA ILE A 239 23.37 -15.94 -5.92
C ILE A 239 22.89 -14.48 -5.73
N LEU A 240 21.86 -14.06 -6.48
CA LEU A 240 21.22 -12.74 -6.37
C LEU A 240 20.16 -12.66 -5.25
N HIS A 241 19.84 -13.79 -4.60
CA HIS A 241 18.89 -13.83 -3.49
C HIS A 241 19.55 -13.27 -2.23
N ASN A 242 19.56 -11.94 -2.11
CA ASN A 242 19.97 -11.24 -0.91
C ASN A 242 18.99 -11.59 0.20
N GLY A 243 19.31 -12.63 0.98
CA GLY A 243 18.53 -13.03 2.14
C GLY A 243 18.39 -11.83 3.05
N ARG A 244 17.19 -11.23 3.09
CA ARG A 244 16.91 -10.17 4.07
C ARG A 244 17.19 -10.79 5.43
N GLU A 245 18.23 -10.28 6.10
CA GLU A 245 18.52 -10.64 7.47
C GLU A 245 17.24 -10.45 8.28
N LYS A 246 16.86 -11.48 9.05
CA LYS A 246 15.72 -11.39 9.95
C LYS A 246 16.06 -10.35 11.02
N ILE A 247 15.69 -9.10 10.78
CA ILE A 247 15.70 -8.08 11.82
C ILE A 247 14.85 -8.65 12.96
N LYS A 248 15.45 -8.78 14.16
CA LYS A 248 14.74 -9.20 15.36
C LYS A 248 13.55 -8.26 15.55
N ASN A 249 12.34 -8.76 15.33
CA ASN A 249 11.09 -8.03 15.58
C ASN A 249 10.90 -7.94 17.10
N THR A 250 11.50 -6.93 17.72
CA THR A 250 11.28 -6.58 19.14
C THR A 250 10.30 -5.41 19.30
N GLY A 251 9.80 -4.82 18.20
CA GLY A 251 8.88 -3.69 18.25
C GLY A 251 7.41 -4.06 18.12
N LYS A 252 6.53 -3.15 18.55
CA LYS A 252 5.07 -3.30 18.48
C LYS A 252 4.58 -3.49 17.04
N VAL A 253 3.56 -4.32 16.86
CA VAL A 253 2.85 -4.48 15.57
C VAL A 253 1.67 -3.52 15.53
N THR A 254 1.39 -2.94 14.36
CA THR A 254 0.15 -2.20 14.13
C THR A 254 -0.63 -2.82 12.98
N TYR A 255 -1.85 -3.24 13.29
CA TYR A 255 -2.83 -3.79 12.36
C TYR A 255 -3.70 -2.65 11.84
N ILE A 256 -3.68 -2.41 10.54
CA ILE A 256 -4.43 -1.33 9.88
C ILE A 256 -5.46 -2.00 8.98
N LEU A 257 -6.66 -2.18 9.53
CA LEU A 257 -7.70 -3.02 8.95
C LEU A 257 -8.84 -2.16 8.40
N ASP A 258 -9.49 -2.65 7.35
CA ASP A 258 -10.70 -2.05 6.81
C ASP A 258 -11.82 -3.09 6.67
N GLU A 259 -12.02 -3.64 5.47
CA GLU A 259 -13.06 -4.63 5.21
C GLU A 259 -12.84 -5.93 6.02
N LYS A 260 -13.87 -6.33 6.78
CA LYS A 260 -13.84 -7.55 7.59
C LYS A 260 -14.07 -8.78 6.74
N TRP A 261 -13.19 -9.76 6.93
CA TRP A 261 -13.35 -11.12 6.41
C TRP A 261 -13.17 -12.12 7.54
N ILE A 262 -13.92 -13.23 7.50
CA ILE A 262 -13.90 -14.22 8.57
C ILE A 262 -12.56 -14.95 8.63
N GLU A 263 -11.95 -15.20 7.47
CA GLU A 263 -10.64 -15.82 7.32
C GLU A 263 -9.56 -14.95 7.97
N TYR A 264 -9.60 -13.63 7.73
CA TYR A 264 -8.66 -12.70 8.35
C TYR A 264 -8.93 -12.52 9.84
N GLU A 265 -10.18 -12.49 10.27
CA GLU A 265 -10.52 -12.42 11.70
C GLU A 265 -9.93 -13.62 12.45
N LYS A 266 -10.17 -14.85 11.99
CA LYS A 266 -9.61 -16.06 12.59
C LYS A 266 -8.08 -16.08 12.58
N TYR A 267 -7.46 -15.68 11.47
CA TYR A 267 -6.00 -15.57 11.39
C TYR A 267 -5.48 -14.54 12.41
N LEU A 268 -6.08 -13.36 12.48
CA LEU A 268 -5.66 -12.28 13.36
C LEU A 268 -5.85 -12.61 14.84
N GLU A 269 -6.93 -13.31 15.21
CA GLU A 269 -7.13 -13.83 16.57
C GLU A 269 -5.99 -14.73 17.04
N SER A 270 -5.31 -15.42 16.12
CA SER A 270 -4.19 -16.31 16.44
C SER A 270 -2.82 -15.61 16.54
N VAL A 271 -2.69 -14.38 16.04
CA VAL A 271 -1.38 -13.69 15.93
C VAL A 271 -1.30 -12.36 16.68
N ILE A 272 -2.43 -11.73 17.02
CA ILE A 272 -2.46 -10.46 17.75
C ILE A 272 -2.08 -10.70 19.21
N ASN A 273 -1.15 -9.89 19.72
CA ASN A 273 -0.74 -9.88 21.12
C ASN A 273 -1.33 -8.68 21.89
N GLU A 274 -1.30 -8.71 23.22
CA GLU A 274 -1.88 -7.65 24.07
C GLU A 274 -1.23 -6.26 23.86
N ASN A 275 0.04 -6.22 23.46
CA ASN A 275 0.80 -4.98 23.25
C ASN A 275 0.65 -4.38 21.85
N ASP A 276 -0.04 -5.07 20.95
CA ASP A 276 -0.23 -4.62 19.58
C ASP A 276 -1.33 -3.56 19.47
N VAL A 277 -1.26 -2.75 18.41
CA VAL A 277 -2.25 -1.70 18.14
C VAL A 277 -3.11 -2.11 16.96
N VAL A 278 -4.43 -2.00 17.11
CA VAL A 278 -5.39 -2.34 16.05
C VAL A 278 -6.16 -1.07 15.66
N LEU A 279 -6.04 -0.68 14.40
CA LEU A 279 -6.75 0.47 13.82
C LEU A 279 -7.90 -0.05 12.96
N LEU A 280 -9.14 0.34 13.32
CA LEU A 280 -10.37 -0.11 12.67
C LEU A 280 -11.17 1.05 12.06
N PRO A 281 -12.00 0.82 11.03
CA PRO A 281 -12.86 1.85 10.48
C PRO A 281 -14.00 2.22 11.43
N PHE A 282 -14.49 1.30 12.26
CA PHE A 282 -15.60 1.47 13.20
C PHE A 282 -15.30 0.81 14.56
N THR A 283 -16.00 1.24 15.61
CA THR A 283 -15.95 0.57 16.92
C THR A 283 -16.76 -0.73 16.90
N PRO A 284 -16.32 -1.78 17.60
CA PRO A 284 -17.12 -3.00 17.81
C PRO A 284 -18.49 -2.72 18.45
N GLU A 285 -18.55 -1.68 19.29
CA GLU A 285 -19.73 -1.29 20.07
C GLU A 285 -20.74 -0.42 19.30
N ASN A 286 -20.38 0.11 18.11
CA ASN A 286 -21.30 0.90 17.30
C ASN A 286 -22.36 -0.02 16.67
N LYS A 287 -23.50 -0.17 17.36
CA LYS A 287 -24.73 -0.87 16.94
C LYS A 287 -25.46 -0.20 15.76
N LEU A 288 -24.75 0.39 14.81
CA LEU A 288 -25.34 0.86 13.55
C LEU A 288 -25.62 -0.35 12.64
N LYS A 289 -26.78 -1.02 12.86
CA LYS A 289 -27.55 -2.01 12.05
C LYS A 289 -26.89 -2.93 10.98
N ASN A 290 -25.58 -2.94 10.78
CA ASN A 290 -24.82 -3.82 9.89
C ASN A 290 -23.74 -4.54 10.70
N SER A 291 -24.18 -5.46 11.58
CA SER A 291 -23.33 -6.30 12.44
C SER A 291 -22.35 -7.20 11.67
N LYS A 292 -22.53 -7.39 10.36
CA LYS A 292 -21.70 -8.29 9.54
C LYS A 292 -20.28 -7.76 9.27
N ASN A 293 -20.04 -6.44 9.35
CA ASN A 293 -18.76 -5.83 8.96
C ASN A 293 -17.91 -5.32 10.14
N CYS A 294 -18.32 -5.59 11.38
CA CYS A 294 -17.56 -5.18 12.57
C CYS A 294 -16.57 -6.27 12.97
N TRP A 295 -15.28 -5.91 13.04
CA TRP A 295 -14.23 -6.76 13.57
C TRP A 295 -14.50 -7.08 15.05
N ASN A 296 -14.43 -8.35 15.40
CA ASN A 296 -14.56 -8.87 16.75
C ASN A 296 -13.20 -9.40 17.23
N LEU A 297 -12.21 -8.52 17.27
CA LEU A 297 -10.86 -8.88 17.71
C LEU A 297 -10.74 -8.68 19.21
N LYS A 298 -10.24 -9.69 19.93
CA LYS A 298 -9.93 -9.62 21.35
C LYS A 298 -8.64 -8.81 21.55
N GLY A 299 -8.72 -7.48 21.49
CA GLY A 299 -7.57 -6.58 21.62
C GLY A 299 -7.83 -5.47 22.63
N LYS A 300 -6.84 -5.15 23.48
CA LYS A 300 -6.93 -4.09 24.51
C LYS A 300 -6.62 -2.68 23.97
N ASN A 301 -5.90 -2.53 22.85
CA ASN A 301 -5.57 -1.23 22.24
C ASN A 301 -6.17 -1.07 20.83
N ILE A 302 -7.50 -0.94 20.78
CA ILE A 302 -8.26 -0.71 19.55
C ILE A 302 -8.52 0.78 19.40
N GLN A 303 -8.13 1.35 18.27
CA GLN A 303 -8.42 2.74 17.90
C GLN A 303 -9.26 2.76 16.62
N THR A 304 -10.10 3.79 16.46
CA THR A 304 -11.07 3.82 15.36
C THR A 304 -11.09 5.11 14.57
N CYS A 305 -11.55 5.02 13.32
CA CYS A 305 -11.70 6.15 12.39
C CYS A 305 -13.16 6.28 11.88
N SER A 306 -14.13 6.28 12.79
CA SER A 306 -15.57 6.20 12.47
C SER A 306 -16.09 7.31 11.55
N ILE A 307 -15.63 8.56 11.69
CA ILE A 307 -16.17 9.70 10.91
C ILE A 307 -15.86 9.57 9.40
N PRO A 308 -14.59 9.40 8.96
CA PRO A 308 -14.28 9.10 7.56
C PRO A 308 -15.04 7.88 7.01
N SER A 309 -15.18 6.82 7.80
CA SER A 309 -15.85 5.60 7.40
C SER A 309 -17.36 5.79 7.19
N LEU A 310 -18.03 6.55 8.05
CA LEU A 310 -19.43 6.95 7.86
C LEU A 310 -19.62 7.82 6.62
N ARG A 311 -18.69 8.76 6.38
CA ARG A 311 -18.70 9.59 5.18
C ARG A 311 -18.58 8.75 3.91
N ARG A 312 -17.72 7.73 3.89
CA ARG A 312 -17.61 6.78 2.77
C ARG A 312 -18.97 6.16 2.45
N ILE A 313 -19.66 5.62 3.47
CA ILE A 313 -20.99 5.00 3.31
C ILE A 313 -22.01 6.00 2.72
N LEU A 314 -22.05 7.23 3.23
CA LEU A 314 -22.96 8.26 2.71
C LEU A 314 -22.62 8.66 1.27
N ASN A 315 -21.33 8.79 0.94
CA ASN A 315 -20.89 9.15 -0.40
C ASN A 315 -21.27 8.11 -1.45
N PHE A 316 -21.18 6.81 -1.15
CA PHE A 316 -21.67 5.74 -2.02
C PHE A 316 -23.19 5.77 -2.22
N LYS A 317 -23.96 6.24 -1.22
CA LYS A 317 -25.42 6.41 -1.36
C LYS A 317 -25.79 7.62 -2.23
N ILE A 318 -25.05 8.72 -2.11
CA ILE A 318 -25.34 9.98 -2.81
C ILE A 318 -24.88 9.94 -4.28
N HIS A 319 -23.71 9.37 -4.56
CA HIS A 319 -23.09 9.44 -5.89
C HIS A 319 -23.35 8.18 -6.74
N LYS A 320 -24.60 7.71 -6.76
CA LYS A 320 -25.03 6.61 -7.65
C LYS A 320 -24.92 7.09 -9.10
N GLY A 321 -23.89 6.64 -9.81
CA GLY A 321 -23.63 7.02 -11.22
C GLY A 321 -22.20 7.47 -11.52
N LYS A 322 -21.39 7.79 -10.49
CA LYS A 322 -19.94 7.91 -10.66
C LYS A 322 -19.30 6.53 -10.72
N ASN A 323 -18.12 6.45 -11.33
CA ASN A 323 -17.28 5.26 -11.32
C ASN A 323 -17.09 4.75 -9.87
N PRO A 324 -17.65 3.58 -9.49
CA PRO A 324 -17.63 3.12 -8.11
C PRO A 324 -16.21 2.87 -7.58
N PHE A 325 -15.29 2.48 -8.45
CA PHE A 325 -13.92 2.18 -8.09
C PHE A 325 -13.11 3.45 -7.85
N GLU A 326 -13.28 4.48 -8.69
CA GLU A 326 -12.65 5.79 -8.46
C GLU A 326 -13.13 6.42 -7.15
N LEU A 327 -14.43 6.33 -6.87
CA LEU A 327 -15.00 6.78 -5.59
C LEU A 327 -14.42 6.00 -4.41
N ALA A 328 -14.26 4.68 -4.53
CA ALA A 328 -13.64 3.84 -3.50
C ALA A 328 -12.21 4.31 -3.20
N LEU A 329 -11.37 4.48 -4.23
CA LEU A 329 -9.98 4.94 -4.07
C LEU A 329 -9.91 6.32 -3.39
N ALA A 330 -10.80 7.24 -3.73
CA ALA A 330 -10.84 8.57 -3.13
C ALA A 330 -11.23 8.53 -1.64
N GLU A 331 -12.15 7.66 -1.24
CA GLU A 331 -12.55 7.49 0.15
C GLU A 331 -11.50 6.71 0.97
N ASP A 332 -10.91 5.67 0.39
CA ASP A 332 -9.84 4.88 1.00
C ASP A 332 -8.62 5.75 1.32
N GLN A 333 -8.27 6.69 0.43
CA GLN A 333 -7.22 7.67 0.71
C GLN A 333 -7.53 8.54 1.94
N LYS A 334 -8.79 8.95 2.13
CA LYS A 334 -9.20 9.79 3.27
C LYS A 334 -9.14 9.00 4.58
N ILE A 335 -9.61 7.76 4.57
CA ILE A 335 -9.53 6.83 5.70
C ILE A 335 -8.07 6.58 6.07
N CYS A 336 -7.24 6.22 5.07
CA CYS A 336 -5.81 5.99 5.24
C CYS A 336 -5.11 7.20 5.89
N ARG A 337 -5.35 8.42 5.41
CA ARG A 337 -4.72 9.63 5.98
C ARG A 337 -5.06 9.87 7.45
N LYS A 338 -6.22 9.40 7.91
CA LYS A 338 -6.64 9.51 9.30
C LYS A 338 -6.03 8.39 10.14
N MET A 339 -6.13 7.14 9.69
CA MET A 339 -5.52 5.98 10.34
C MET A 339 -4.00 6.13 10.47
N ALA A 340 -3.33 6.67 9.44
CA ALA A 340 -1.88 6.82 9.43
C ALA A 340 -1.34 7.73 10.54
N LYS A 341 -2.16 8.67 11.05
CA LYS A 341 -1.80 9.54 12.19
C LYS A 341 -1.87 8.82 13.54
N LEU A 342 -2.59 7.70 13.60
CA LEU A 342 -2.77 6.90 14.81
C LEU A 342 -1.69 5.82 14.93
N ILE A 343 -0.87 5.60 13.90
CA ILE A 343 0.22 4.61 13.95
C ILE A 343 1.29 5.11 14.92
N PRO A 344 1.57 4.37 16.01
CA PRO A 344 2.63 4.72 16.95
C PRO A 344 4.00 4.84 16.27
N ILE A 345 4.87 5.68 16.81
CA ILE A 345 6.21 5.89 16.22
C ILE A 345 7.07 4.64 16.37
N GLU A 346 6.89 3.91 17.48
CA GLU A 346 7.60 2.69 17.83
C GLU A 346 7.13 1.45 17.04
N SER A 347 6.07 1.57 16.24
CA SER A 347 5.60 0.46 15.40
C SER A 347 6.66 0.12 14.34
N THR A 348 7.18 -1.10 14.42
CA THR A 348 8.23 -1.61 13.53
C THR A 348 7.68 -2.53 12.44
N HIS A 349 6.50 -3.08 12.69
CA HIS A 349 5.81 -3.97 11.77
C HIS A 349 4.38 -3.49 11.54
N LEU A 350 3.94 -3.48 10.29
CA LEU A 350 2.58 -3.16 9.90
C LEU A 350 1.92 -4.36 9.21
N VAL A 351 0.67 -4.64 9.58
CA VAL A 351 -0.21 -5.57 8.87
C VAL A 351 -1.36 -4.77 8.28
N VAL A 352 -1.51 -4.75 6.95
CA VAL A 352 -2.32 -3.73 6.26
C VAL A 352 -3.35 -4.36 5.33
N SER A 353 -4.60 -3.89 5.38
CA SER A 353 -5.62 -4.17 4.34
C SER A 353 -5.22 -3.58 2.99
N GLN A 354 -5.24 -4.40 1.94
CA GLN A 354 -4.72 -4.08 0.61
C GLN A 354 -5.16 -2.72 0.04
N ASN A 355 -6.40 -2.27 0.23
CA ASN A 355 -6.88 -1.01 -0.32
C ASN A 355 -6.20 0.25 0.25
N LEU A 356 -5.72 0.19 1.50
CA LEU A 356 -5.05 1.32 2.15
C LEU A 356 -3.56 1.40 1.77
N LEU A 357 -3.01 0.29 1.27
CA LEU A 357 -1.58 0.11 1.02
C LEU A 357 -0.95 1.18 0.12
N PRO A 358 -1.52 1.54 -1.05
CA PRO A 358 -0.89 2.50 -1.96
C PRO A 358 -0.75 3.89 -1.31
N PHE A 359 -1.70 4.25 -0.44
CA PHE A 359 -1.74 5.55 0.21
C PHE A 359 -0.80 5.63 1.40
N LEU A 360 -0.64 4.56 2.17
CA LEU A 360 0.38 4.46 3.22
C LEU A 360 1.78 4.54 2.62
N TYR A 361 2.00 3.84 1.52
CA TYR A 361 3.28 3.83 0.81
C TYR A 361 3.63 5.22 0.26
N LYS A 362 2.68 5.86 -0.44
CA LYS A 362 2.84 7.20 -1.01
C LYS A 362 3.33 8.25 -0.02
N ASP A 363 2.79 8.20 1.20
CA ASP A 363 3.07 9.19 2.24
C ASP A 363 4.20 8.73 3.19
N PHE A 364 5.00 7.72 2.80
CA PHE A 364 6.13 7.15 3.55
C PHE A 364 5.76 6.52 4.90
N HIS A 365 4.50 6.18 5.14
CA HIS A 365 4.09 5.58 6.42
C HIS A 365 4.61 4.14 6.61
N THR A 366 5.00 3.46 5.53
CA THR A 366 5.63 2.12 5.57
C THR A 366 7.15 2.18 5.72
N ALA A 367 7.78 3.33 5.45
CA ALA A 367 9.23 3.47 5.47
C ALA A 367 9.81 3.20 6.87
N GLY A 368 10.91 2.47 6.96
CA GLY A 368 11.51 2.03 8.22
C GLY A 368 10.69 0.97 8.94
N ARG A 369 9.67 0.37 8.32
CA ARG A 369 8.83 -0.67 8.91
C ARG A 369 8.77 -1.88 7.99
N THR A 370 8.70 -3.06 8.57
CA THR A 370 8.37 -4.28 7.82
C THR A 370 6.86 -4.35 7.59
N LEU A 371 6.43 -5.02 6.53
CA LEU A 371 5.05 -4.98 6.05
C LEU A 371 4.54 -6.38 5.71
N ASP A 372 3.38 -6.74 6.24
CA ASP A 372 2.55 -7.86 5.77
C ASP A 372 1.22 -7.31 5.24
N VAL A 373 0.65 -7.94 4.22
CA VAL A 373 -0.55 -7.42 3.53
C VAL A 373 -1.66 -8.47 3.52
N LEU A 374 -2.85 -8.07 3.98
CA LEU A 374 -4.09 -8.84 3.83
C LEU A 374 -4.66 -8.55 2.43
N MET A 375 -4.43 -9.46 1.48
CA MET A 375 -4.80 -9.29 0.07
C MET A 375 -6.05 -10.08 -0.30
N TYR A 376 -7.07 -9.38 -0.77
CA TYR A 376 -8.36 -9.97 -1.13
C TYR A 376 -8.70 -9.84 -2.62
N ARG A 377 -7.94 -9.04 -3.37
CA ARG A 377 -8.07 -8.94 -4.84
C ARG A 377 -6.70 -9.00 -5.51
N LEU A 378 -6.69 -9.29 -6.81
CA LEU A 378 -5.50 -9.14 -7.63
C LEU A 378 -4.98 -7.68 -7.57
N PRO A 379 -3.67 -7.44 -7.75
CA PRO A 379 -3.12 -6.09 -7.92
C PRO A 379 -3.88 -5.32 -9.00
N ILE A 380 -4.06 -4.01 -8.82
CA ILE A 380 -4.88 -3.16 -9.69
C ILE A 380 -4.41 -3.26 -11.14
N GLU A 381 -3.10 -3.28 -11.38
CA GLU A 381 -2.53 -3.42 -12.73
C GLU A 381 -2.96 -4.73 -13.41
N ILE A 382 -2.88 -5.86 -12.69
CA ILE A 382 -3.27 -7.17 -13.21
C ILE A 382 -4.78 -7.21 -13.45
N LEU A 383 -5.55 -6.68 -12.52
CA LEU A 383 -7.01 -6.63 -12.60
C LEU A 383 -7.46 -5.83 -13.83
N GLN A 384 -6.85 -4.66 -14.08
CA GLN A 384 -7.14 -3.84 -15.26
C GLN A 384 -6.78 -4.58 -16.55
N LYS A 385 -5.59 -5.20 -16.63
CA LYS A 385 -5.18 -5.99 -17.80
C LYS A 385 -6.17 -7.11 -18.12
N LYS A 386 -6.65 -7.84 -17.09
CA LYS A 386 -7.68 -8.87 -17.27
C LYS A 386 -8.98 -8.31 -17.85
N LEU A 387 -9.40 -7.14 -17.36
CA LEU A 387 -10.60 -6.48 -17.87
C LEU A 387 -10.42 -5.92 -19.28
N ASP A 388 -9.22 -5.44 -19.64
CA ASP A 388 -8.92 -4.99 -21.00
C ASP A 388 -9.00 -6.16 -21.99
N VAL A 389 -8.50 -7.35 -21.61
CA VAL A 389 -8.67 -8.57 -22.40
C VAL A 389 -10.15 -8.92 -22.55
N ALA A 390 -10.92 -8.95 -21.46
CA ALA A 390 -12.35 -9.21 -21.53
C ALA A 390 -13.11 -8.19 -22.40
N PHE A 391 -12.74 -6.91 -22.30
CA PHE A 391 -13.34 -5.84 -23.08
C PHE A 391 -13.00 -5.94 -24.57
N SER A 392 -11.84 -6.48 -24.94
CA SER A 392 -11.51 -6.75 -26.35
C SER A 392 -12.44 -7.78 -26.99
N THR A 393 -12.99 -8.70 -26.18
CA THR A 393 -13.98 -9.69 -26.62
C THR A 393 -15.41 -9.13 -26.60
N TYR A 394 -15.76 -8.34 -25.57
CA TYR A 394 -17.11 -7.77 -25.38
C TYR A 394 -17.06 -6.25 -25.26
N SER A 395 -16.71 -5.60 -26.38
CA SER A 395 -16.53 -4.15 -26.47
C SER A 395 -17.80 -3.34 -26.17
N GLU A 396 -18.97 -3.98 -26.24
CA GLU A 396 -20.27 -3.39 -25.95
C GLU A 396 -20.57 -3.25 -24.44
N SER A 397 -19.74 -3.82 -23.57
CA SER A 397 -19.96 -3.87 -22.13
C SER A 397 -19.65 -2.53 -21.44
N PRO A 398 -20.62 -1.87 -20.79
CA PRO A 398 -20.35 -0.68 -19.98
C PRO A 398 -19.55 -0.97 -18.71
N THR A 399 -19.51 -2.22 -18.21
CA THR A 399 -18.98 -2.53 -16.88
C THR A 399 -17.60 -3.18 -16.89
N LEU A 400 -17.07 -3.55 -18.05
CA LEU A 400 -15.68 -4.01 -18.18
C LEU A 400 -14.68 -2.84 -18.16
N HIS A 401 -15.15 -1.62 -18.45
CA HIS A 401 -14.33 -0.41 -18.43
C HIS A 401 -14.41 0.40 -17.13
N ASP A 402 -15.28 0.03 -16.17
CA ASP A 402 -15.52 0.83 -14.95
C ASP A 402 -14.45 0.65 -13.86
N PHE A 403 -13.66 -0.42 -13.83
CA PHE A 403 -12.56 -0.56 -12.87
C PHE A 403 -11.27 0.04 -13.44
N ARG A 404 -11.02 1.33 -13.20
CA ARG A 404 -9.79 2.02 -13.64
C ARG A 404 -9.19 2.89 -12.54
N ALA A 405 -7.88 2.78 -12.36
CA ALA A 405 -7.05 3.65 -11.53
C ALA A 405 -5.94 4.28 -12.37
N SER A 406 -5.50 5.47 -11.95
CA SER A 406 -4.34 6.12 -12.56
C SER A 406 -3.07 5.28 -12.44
N ALA A 407 -2.15 5.43 -13.41
CA ALA A 407 -0.82 4.80 -13.40
C ALA A 407 -0.07 4.98 -12.08
N SER A 408 -0.20 6.15 -11.48
CA SER A 408 0.41 6.46 -10.18
C SER A 408 -0.09 5.54 -9.07
N ILE A 409 -1.37 5.18 -9.04
CA ILE A 409 -1.95 4.42 -7.92
C ILE A 409 -1.53 2.95 -7.99
N TRP A 410 -1.68 2.30 -9.14
CA TRP A 410 -1.31 0.89 -9.26
C TRP A 410 0.21 0.68 -9.19
N SER A 411 1.00 1.65 -9.66
CA SER A 411 2.45 1.64 -9.48
C SER A 411 2.83 1.67 -7.99
N LEU A 412 2.21 2.56 -7.20
CA LEU A 412 2.41 2.61 -5.74
C LEU A 412 1.97 1.32 -5.04
N GLU A 413 0.88 0.69 -5.48
CA GLU A 413 0.45 -0.61 -4.95
C GLU A 413 1.51 -1.68 -5.20
N ASN A 414 1.98 -1.79 -6.44
CA ASN A 414 2.99 -2.78 -6.82
C ASN A 414 4.29 -2.61 -6.03
N GLU A 415 4.77 -1.37 -5.87
CA GLU A 415 5.98 -1.09 -5.09
C GLU A 415 5.83 -1.48 -3.62
N ALA A 416 4.66 -1.19 -3.04
CA ALA A 416 4.37 -1.58 -1.67
C ALA A 416 4.27 -3.12 -1.51
N LEU A 417 3.66 -3.81 -2.49
CA LEU A 417 3.55 -5.28 -2.50
C LEU A 417 4.91 -5.96 -2.68
N LYS A 418 5.86 -5.37 -3.41
CA LYS A 418 7.24 -5.86 -3.50
C LYS A 418 7.98 -5.75 -2.16
N GLN A 419 7.72 -4.68 -1.41
CA GLN A 419 8.33 -4.52 -0.08
C GLN A 419 7.72 -5.45 0.98
N ALA A 420 6.46 -5.86 0.79
CA ALA A 420 5.77 -6.77 1.69
C ALA A 420 6.54 -8.10 1.87
N ARG A 421 6.77 -8.45 3.14
CA ARG A 421 7.41 -9.70 3.56
C ARG A 421 6.47 -10.89 3.41
N LYS A 422 5.17 -10.69 3.68
CA LYS A 422 4.14 -11.72 3.60
C LYS A 422 2.86 -11.19 2.94
N ILE A 423 2.26 -12.02 2.09
CA ILE A 423 0.94 -11.81 1.51
C ILE A 423 -0.02 -12.82 2.11
N ILE A 424 -0.99 -12.38 2.89
CA ILE A 424 -1.97 -13.24 3.55
C ILE A 424 -3.27 -13.18 2.77
N THR A 425 -3.76 -14.34 2.32
CA THR A 425 -4.94 -14.41 1.46
C THR A 425 -5.58 -15.79 1.51
N PRO A 426 -6.91 -15.93 1.49
CA PRO A 426 -7.55 -17.21 1.19
C PRO A 426 -7.62 -17.50 -0.31
N HIS A 427 -7.34 -16.52 -1.17
CA HIS A 427 -7.56 -16.61 -2.60
C HIS A 427 -6.37 -17.28 -3.31
N THR A 428 -6.61 -18.45 -3.90
CA THR A 428 -5.55 -19.30 -4.50
C THR A 428 -4.80 -18.62 -5.64
N GLN A 429 -5.49 -17.88 -6.50
CA GLN A 429 -4.85 -17.12 -7.58
C GLN A 429 -3.92 -16.01 -7.06
N ILE A 430 -4.27 -15.35 -5.95
CA ILE A 430 -3.39 -14.34 -5.32
C ILE A 430 -2.16 -15.04 -4.74
N ALA A 431 -2.33 -16.18 -4.06
CA ALA A 431 -1.22 -16.96 -3.53
C ALA A 431 -0.24 -17.40 -4.64
N LYS A 432 -0.76 -17.86 -5.78
CA LYS A 432 0.04 -18.22 -6.97
C LYS A 432 0.86 -17.07 -7.55
N LEU A 433 0.41 -15.81 -7.41
CA LEU A 433 1.18 -14.63 -7.83
C LEU A 433 2.39 -14.36 -6.94
N PHE A 434 2.42 -14.92 -5.73
CA PHE A 434 3.43 -14.60 -4.72
C PHE A 434 3.97 -15.84 -4.00
N PRO A 435 4.45 -16.86 -4.72
CA PRO A 435 4.66 -18.21 -4.19
C PRO A 435 5.63 -18.29 -3.00
N SER A 436 6.63 -17.39 -2.89
CA SER A 436 7.57 -17.42 -1.76
C SER A 436 7.13 -16.62 -0.53
N LYS A 437 6.14 -15.73 -0.68
CA LYS A 437 5.66 -14.84 0.40
C LYS A 437 4.18 -15.03 0.74
N SER A 438 3.45 -15.85 -0.02
CA SER A 438 2.04 -16.12 0.23
C SER A 438 1.85 -17.00 1.46
N HIS A 439 0.91 -16.60 2.32
CA HIS A 439 0.36 -17.41 3.38
C HIS A 439 -1.12 -17.66 3.03
N LEU A 440 -1.37 -18.84 2.45
CA LEU A 440 -2.70 -19.25 2.01
C LEU A 440 -3.54 -19.64 3.22
N LEU A 441 -4.67 -18.94 3.40
CA LEU A 441 -5.67 -19.27 4.41
C LEU A 441 -6.71 -20.22 3.82
N THR A 442 -7.33 -21.05 4.67
CA THR A 442 -8.48 -21.85 4.27
C THR A 442 -9.74 -20.99 4.25
N TRP A 443 -10.50 -21.06 3.15
CA TRP A 443 -11.82 -20.44 3.07
C TRP A 443 -12.75 -20.94 4.18
N HIS A 444 -13.49 -20.03 4.81
CA HIS A 444 -14.49 -20.39 5.79
C HIS A 444 -15.78 -20.82 5.11
N ILE A 445 -16.10 -22.12 5.19
CA ILE A 445 -17.37 -22.66 4.72
C ILE A 445 -18.44 -22.43 5.80
N PRO A 446 -19.55 -21.72 5.50
CA PRO A 446 -20.62 -21.49 6.46
C PRO A 446 -21.35 -22.80 6.78
N GLN A 447 -21.79 -22.96 8.03
CA GLN A 447 -22.60 -24.12 8.44
C GLN A 447 -24.07 -23.87 8.14
N LYS A 448 -24.57 -24.35 6.99
CA LYS A 448 -26.02 -24.45 6.69
C LYS A 448 -26.47 -25.90 6.79
N LYS A 449 -27.72 -26.11 7.23
CA LYS A 449 -28.33 -27.45 7.21
C LYS A 449 -28.40 -27.96 5.77
N ILE A 450 -27.97 -29.20 5.57
CA ILE A 450 -27.96 -29.86 4.27
C ILE A 450 -29.41 -29.99 3.79
N HIS A 451 -29.82 -29.13 2.87
CA HIS A 451 -30.91 -29.47 1.96
C HIS A 451 -30.25 -30.05 0.72
N LYS A 452 -30.11 -31.38 0.67
CA LYS A 452 -29.92 -32.04 -0.62
C LYS A 452 -31.13 -31.67 -1.45
N SER A 453 -30.95 -30.95 -2.55
CA SER A 453 -31.91 -30.95 -3.66
C SER A 453 -31.41 -31.98 -4.67
N PRO A 454 -31.70 -33.29 -4.47
CA PRO A 454 -31.31 -34.33 -5.42
C PRO A 454 -32.01 -34.19 -6.78
N GLU A 455 -32.94 -33.23 -6.93
CA GLU A 455 -33.79 -33.03 -8.11
C GLU A 455 -33.72 -31.60 -8.67
N GLY A 456 -32.63 -30.88 -8.43
CA GLY A 456 -32.42 -29.55 -9.01
C GLY A 456 -32.63 -29.57 -10.53
N LYS A 457 -33.45 -28.65 -11.06
CA LYS A 457 -33.72 -28.51 -12.50
C LYS A 457 -33.16 -27.24 -13.13
N LYS A 458 -32.54 -26.37 -12.33
CA LYS A 458 -32.08 -25.04 -12.76
C LYS A 458 -30.58 -24.85 -12.57
N ILE A 459 -30.00 -23.95 -13.36
CA ILE A 459 -28.61 -23.54 -13.23
C ILE A 459 -28.54 -22.18 -12.55
N LEU A 460 -27.66 -22.05 -11.57
CA LEU A 460 -27.45 -20.81 -10.84
C LEU A 460 -26.27 -20.03 -11.42
N PHE A 461 -26.52 -18.76 -11.80
CA PHE A 461 -25.49 -17.75 -11.99
C PHE A 461 -25.40 -16.87 -10.72
N PRO A 462 -24.34 -17.04 -9.90
CA PRO A 462 -24.29 -16.52 -8.52
C PRO A 462 -23.82 -15.06 -8.46
N ALA A 463 -24.26 -14.22 -9.40
CA ALA A 463 -23.80 -12.84 -9.47
C ALA A 463 -24.85 -11.91 -10.09
N SER A 464 -24.57 -10.60 -10.01
CA SER A 464 -25.24 -9.62 -10.87
C SER A 464 -24.83 -9.85 -12.32
N SER A 465 -25.74 -9.54 -13.25
CA SER A 465 -25.56 -9.68 -14.69
C SER A 465 -24.63 -8.60 -15.23
N LEU A 466 -23.35 -8.68 -14.86
CA LEU A 466 -22.29 -7.74 -15.22
C LEU A 466 -21.19 -8.46 -16.00
N GLY A 467 -20.58 -7.79 -16.97
CA GLY A 467 -19.55 -8.34 -17.85
C GLY A 467 -18.35 -8.88 -17.08
N ARG A 468 -17.85 -8.14 -16.09
CA ARG A 468 -16.75 -8.61 -15.20
C ARG A 468 -17.10 -9.86 -14.38
N LYS A 469 -18.39 -10.16 -14.22
CA LYS A 469 -18.90 -11.36 -13.52
C LYS A 469 -19.19 -12.51 -14.50
N GLY A 470 -18.94 -12.34 -15.80
CA GLY A 470 -19.12 -13.37 -16.81
C GLY A 470 -20.52 -13.41 -17.42
N ALA A 471 -21.29 -12.30 -17.37
CA ALA A 471 -22.66 -12.29 -17.86
C ALA A 471 -22.77 -12.59 -19.37
N TYR A 472 -21.79 -12.20 -20.18
CA TYR A 472 -21.79 -12.47 -21.63
C TYR A 472 -21.56 -13.95 -21.93
N GLU A 473 -20.61 -14.59 -21.24
CA GLU A 473 -20.40 -16.04 -21.31
C GLU A 473 -21.64 -16.79 -20.87
N MET A 474 -22.25 -16.36 -19.76
CA MET A 474 -23.46 -16.99 -19.25
C MET A 474 -24.60 -16.86 -20.27
N ARG A 475 -24.78 -15.67 -20.84
CA ARG A 475 -25.78 -15.43 -21.90
C ARG A 475 -25.56 -16.34 -23.10
N LYS A 476 -24.33 -16.40 -23.59
CA LYS A 476 -23.96 -17.27 -24.71
C LYS A 476 -24.23 -18.75 -24.40
N LEU A 477 -23.84 -19.20 -23.20
CA LEU A 477 -24.07 -20.58 -22.73
C LEU A 477 -25.56 -20.93 -22.69
N ILE A 478 -26.40 -20.04 -22.17
CA ILE A 478 -27.86 -20.27 -22.09
C ILE A 478 -28.47 -20.35 -23.48
N THR A 479 -28.09 -19.43 -24.37
CA THR A 479 -28.60 -19.43 -25.75
C THR A 479 -28.20 -20.69 -26.51
N GLU A 480 -26.98 -21.20 -26.31
CA GLU A 480 -26.49 -22.38 -27.02
C GLU A 480 -27.01 -23.72 -26.45
N LEU A 481 -27.41 -23.76 -25.17
CA LEU A 481 -27.77 -25.01 -24.47
C LEU A 481 -29.23 -25.05 -23.97
N GLY A 482 -30.02 -23.98 -24.11
CA GLY A 482 -31.45 -23.99 -23.75
C GLY A 482 -31.73 -24.18 -22.26
N LEU A 483 -30.87 -23.65 -21.37
CA LEU A 483 -30.90 -24.00 -19.94
C LEU A 483 -31.77 -23.03 -19.12
N PRO A 484 -32.60 -23.51 -18.18
CA PRO A 484 -33.29 -22.64 -17.23
C PRO A 484 -32.31 -22.07 -16.21
N VAL A 485 -32.21 -20.74 -16.13
CA VAL A 485 -31.22 -20.06 -15.28
C VAL A 485 -31.84 -19.17 -14.23
N VAL A 486 -31.30 -19.29 -13.02
CA VAL A 486 -31.56 -18.43 -11.87
C VAL A 486 -30.38 -17.47 -11.69
N ILE A 487 -30.65 -16.19 -11.48
CA ILE A 487 -29.67 -15.12 -11.30
C ILE A 487 -29.82 -14.51 -9.91
N ALA A 488 -28.72 -14.43 -9.15
CA ALA A 488 -28.72 -13.93 -7.77
C ALA A 488 -28.74 -12.39 -7.65
N GLY A 489 -28.08 -11.69 -8.58
CA GLY A 489 -27.80 -10.25 -8.42
C GLY A 489 -28.75 -9.35 -9.18
N LYS A 490 -28.99 -8.15 -8.63
CA LYS A 490 -29.96 -7.17 -9.16
C LYS A 490 -29.40 -6.23 -10.22
N ALA A 491 -28.08 -6.04 -10.28
CA ALA A 491 -27.48 -5.16 -11.28
C ALA A 491 -27.37 -5.88 -12.63
N ILE A 492 -27.62 -5.15 -13.71
CA ILE A 492 -27.65 -5.68 -15.07
C ILE A 492 -26.84 -4.74 -15.97
N GLU A 493 -26.11 -5.31 -16.95
CA GLU A 493 -25.36 -4.58 -17.97
C GLU A 493 -26.19 -3.47 -18.62
N LYS A 494 -27.38 -3.83 -19.12
CA LYS A 494 -28.36 -2.98 -19.80
C LYS A 494 -29.76 -3.55 -19.57
N ASN A 495 -30.80 -2.73 -19.61
CA ASN A 495 -32.17 -3.17 -19.29
C ASN A 495 -32.68 -4.31 -20.19
N ASP A 496 -32.19 -4.40 -21.42
CA ASP A 496 -32.56 -5.40 -22.43
C ASP A 496 -31.56 -6.55 -22.54
N PHE A 497 -30.62 -6.69 -21.60
CA PHE A 497 -29.53 -7.67 -21.68
C PHE A 497 -30.02 -9.12 -21.82
N TRP A 498 -31.10 -9.48 -21.13
CA TRP A 498 -31.71 -10.81 -21.17
C TRP A 498 -32.93 -10.91 -22.11
N LYS A 499 -33.10 -9.94 -23.01
CA LYS A 499 -34.23 -9.96 -23.96
C LYS A 499 -34.19 -11.25 -24.79
N ASN A 500 -35.34 -11.92 -24.86
CA ASN A 500 -35.56 -13.21 -25.56
C ASN A 500 -34.89 -14.43 -24.91
N ILE A 501 -34.45 -14.33 -23.65
CA ILE A 501 -33.93 -15.46 -22.87
C ILE A 501 -34.75 -15.56 -21.58
N GLU A 502 -35.27 -16.75 -21.30
CA GLU A 502 -36.01 -16.99 -20.06
C GLU A 502 -35.02 -17.11 -18.89
N VAL A 503 -35.01 -16.10 -18.02
CA VAL A 503 -34.19 -16.06 -16.81
C VAL A 503 -35.05 -15.71 -15.61
N GLU A 504 -34.78 -16.35 -14.48
CA GLU A 504 -35.41 -16.07 -13.19
C GLU A 504 -34.45 -15.27 -12.31
N PHE A 505 -34.92 -14.18 -11.71
CA PHE A 505 -34.18 -13.46 -10.69
C PHE A 505 -34.65 -13.92 -9.31
N ALA A 506 -33.74 -14.44 -8.49
CA ALA A 506 -34.06 -14.92 -7.15
C ALA A 506 -33.44 -14.04 -6.07
N ASP A 507 -34.20 -13.78 -5.01
CA ASP A 507 -33.68 -13.19 -3.77
C ASP A 507 -32.94 -14.24 -2.92
N ASN A 508 -32.08 -13.78 -1.99
CA ASN A 508 -31.15 -14.63 -1.24
C ASN A 508 -31.80 -15.78 -0.46
N ASP A 509 -33.04 -15.63 0.01
CA ASP A 509 -33.69 -16.63 0.88
C ASP A 509 -34.06 -17.92 0.12
N ASN A 510 -34.29 -17.84 -1.20
CA ASN A 510 -34.68 -18.97 -2.05
C ASN A 510 -33.64 -19.30 -3.13
N LEU A 511 -32.47 -18.67 -3.10
CA LEU A 511 -31.51 -18.70 -4.21
C LEU A 511 -31.03 -20.10 -4.60
N PHE A 512 -30.85 -20.98 -3.61
CA PHE A 512 -30.32 -22.34 -3.81
C PHE A 512 -31.42 -23.38 -3.98
N HIS A 513 -32.69 -22.98 -4.02
CA HIS A 513 -33.80 -23.90 -4.19
C HIS A 513 -33.85 -24.44 -5.62
N ASN A 514 -33.95 -25.77 -5.78
CA ASN A 514 -34.07 -26.43 -7.07
C ASN A 514 -32.89 -26.17 -8.04
N ILE A 515 -31.69 -25.89 -7.50
CA ILE A 515 -30.46 -25.70 -8.28
C ILE A 515 -29.73 -27.04 -8.45
N ALA A 516 -29.41 -27.40 -9.68
CA ALA A 516 -28.65 -28.61 -10.02
C ALA A 516 -27.15 -28.34 -10.15
N LEU A 517 -26.82 -27.17 -10.70
CA LEU A 517 -25.46 -26.77 -11.05
C LEU A 517 -25.31 -25.27 -10.85
N LEU A 518 -24.20 -24.86 -10.26
CA LEU A 518 -23.77 -23.47 -10.27
C LEU A 518 -22.73 -23.27 -11.37
N VAL A 519 -22.93 -22.28 -12.23
CA VAL A 519 -21.97 -21.92 -13.28
C VAL A 519 -21.54 -20.48 -13.07
N TYR A 520 -20.22 -20.26 -12.93
CA TYR A 520 -19.69 -18.93 -12.68
C TYR A 520 -18.45 -18.59 -13.51
N PRO A 521 -18.65 -18.04 -14.73
CA PRO A 521 -17.57 -17.70 -15.65
C PRO A 521 -16.94 -16.33 -15.35
N ALA A 522 -16.65 -16.03 -14.08
CA ALA A 522 -16.20 -14.71 -13.66
C ALA A 522 -14.82 -14.33 -14.24
N TYR A 523 -14.63 -13.05 -14.54
CA TYR A 523 -13.30 -12.46 -14.76
C TYR A 523 -12.70 -11.93 -13.45
N ILE A 524 -13.57 -11.46 -12.55
CA ILE A 524 -13.20 -10.95 -11.23
C ILE A 524 -14.20 -11.45 -10.19
N GLU A 525 -13.70 -12.23 -9.25
CA GLU A 525 -14.39 -12.47 -7.98
C GLU A 525 -13.38 -12.30 -6.85
N HIS A 526 -13.65 -11.35 -5.96
CA HIS A 526 -12.84 -11.18 -4.77
C HIS A 526 -13.52 -11.85 -3.58
N HIS A 527 -14.84 -11.83 -3.48
CA HIS A 527 -15.56 -12.25 -2.27
C HIS A 527 -16.60 -13.34 -2.60
N PRO A 528 -16.16 -14.62 -2.75
CA PRO A 528 -16.98 -15.70 -3.29
C PRO A 528 -18.00 -16.28 -2.29
N GLN A 529 -18.70 -15.47 -1.50
CA GLN A 529 -19.61 -15.95 -0.43
C GLN A 529 -20.67 -16.93 -0.94
N LEU A 530 -21.31 -16.63 -2.07
CA LEU A 530 -22.33 -17.52 -2.64
C LEU A 530 -21.74 -18.87 -3.09
N LEU A 531 -20.46 -18.92 -3.48
CA LEU A 531 -19.78 -20.17 -3.80
C LEU A 531 -19.50 -20.97 -2.54
N LEU A 532 -19.05 -20.30 -1.46
CA LEU A 532 -18.82 -20.95 -0.17
C LEU A 532 -20.12 -21.51 0.42
N GLU A 533 -21.24 -20.80 0.24
CA GLU A 533 -22.57 -21.29 0.60
C GLU A 533 -22.97 -22.51 -0.26
N ALA A 534 -22.75 -22.47 -1.58
CA ALA A 534 -23.01 -23.61 -2.45
C ALA A 534 -22.19 -24.86 -2.05
N ILE A 535 -20.93 -24.68 -1.65
CA ILE A 535 -20.07 -25.75 -1.12
C ILE A 535 -20.69 -26.37 0.14
N SER A 536 -21.22 -25.54 1.06
CA SER A 536 -21.89 -26.04 2.28
C SER A 536 -23.15 -26.86 2.00
N LEU A 537 -23.77 -26.66 0.83
CA LEU A 537 -24.97 -27.36 0.37
C LEU A 537 -24.64 -28.55 -0.55
N ASP A 538 -23.36 -28.83 -0.79
CA ASP A 538 -22.89 -29.89 -1.69
C ASP A 538 -23.37 -29.73 -3.15
N ILE A 539 -23.59 -28.48 -3.60
CA ILE A 539 -24.02 -28.18 -4.97
C ILE A 539 -22.83 -28.27 -5.92
N PRO A 540 -22.90 -29.05 -7.01
CA PRO A 540 -21.87 -29.07 -8.04
C PRO A 540 -21.65 -27.69 -8.67
N MET A 541 -20.39 -27.35 -8.93
CA MET A 541 -20.03 -26.04 -9.47
C MET A 541 -19.01 -26.14 -10.61
N ILE A 542 -19.19 -25.30 -11.63
CA ILE A 542 -18.19 -25.03 -12.67
C ILE A 542 -17.86 -23.55 -12.61
N ILE A 543 -16.65 -23.21 -12.16
CA ILE A 543 -16.22 -21.84 -11.88
C ILE A 543 -14.91 -21.54 -12.60
N THR A 544 -14.53 -20.27 -12.71
CA THR A 544 -13.22 -19.89 -13.25
C THR A 544 -12.16 -19.79 -12.16
N GLU A 545 -10.89 -19.83 -12.56
CA GLU A 545 -9.76 -19.56 -11.65
C GLU A 545 -9.83 -18.18 -10.95
N ALA A 546 -10.57 -17.23 -11.53
CA ALA A 546 -10.80 -15.91 -10.94
C ALA A 546 -11.62 -15.94 -9.65
N CYS A 547 -12.24 -17.08 -9.32
CA CYS A 547 -12.98 -17.27 -8.06
C CYS A 547 -12.08 -17.58 -6.86
N GLY A 548 -10.81 -17.96 -7.09
CA GLY A 548 -9.86 -18.17 -5.99
C GLY A 548 -10.13 -19.38 -5.11
N ILE A 549 -10.97 -20.31 -5.56
CA ILE A 549 -11.31 -21.57 -4.88
C ILE A 549 -10.54 -22.71 -5.55
N GLU A 550 -10.09 -23.69 -4.77
CA GLU A 550 -9.40 -24.88 -5.28
C GLU A 550 -10.37 -25.86 -5.93
N PRO A 551 -9.93 -26.60 -6.97
CA PRO A 551 -10.71 -27.70 -7.50
C PRO A 551 -10.92 -28.78 -6.42
N GLY A 552 -12.07 -29.45 -6.47
CA GLY A 552 -12.46 -30.44 -5.48
C GLY A 552 -13.52 -31.39 -6.04
N LYS A 553 -14.02 -32.30 -5.20
CA LYS A 553 -14.95 -33.36 -5.61
C LYS A 553 -16.14 -32.85 -6.45
N ASN A 554 -16.71 -31.71 -6.06
CA ASN A 554 -17.87 -31.09 -6.71
C ASN A 554 -17.55 -29.69 -7.29
N ILE A 555 -16.26 -29.39 -7.48
CA ILE A 555 -15.81 -28.07 -7.95
C ILE A 555 -14.87 -28.27 -9.14
N THR A 556 -15.37 -27.93 -10.33
CA THR A 556 -14.56 -27.87 -11.55
C THR A 556 -14.10 -26.44 -11.77
N VAL A 557 -12.80 -26.24 -11.95
CA VAL A 557 -12.20 -24.93 -12.19
C VAL A 557 -11.67 -24.87 -13.62
N VAL A 558 -12.16 -23.91 -14.41
CA VAL A 558 -11.72 -23.67 -15.79
C VAL A 558 -10.90 -22.38 -15.90
N PRO A 559 -10.03 -22.22 -16.92
CA PRO A 559 -9.33 -20.97 -17.17
C PRO A 559 -10.29 -19.80 -17.44
N THR A 560 -9.99 -18.63 -16.87
CA THR A 560 -10.79 -17.41 -17.10
C THR A 560 -10.78 -17.02 -18.58
N GLY A 561 -11.96 -16.75 -19.14
CA GLY A 561 -12.14 -16.39 -20.55
C GLY A 561 -12.13 -17.57 -21.53
N ASN A 562 -11.87 -18.81 -21.07
CA ASN A 562 -11.94 -19.99 -21.94
C ASN A 562 -13.38 -20.52 -22.05
N TYR A 563 -14.18 -19.90 -22.92
CA TYR A 563 -15.57 -20.30 -23.14
C TYR A 563 -15.73 -21.73 -23.66
N ALA A 564 -14.81 -22.20 -24.53
CA ALA A 564 -14.90 -23.53 -25.11
C ALA A 564 -14.79 -24.63 -24.03
N GLU A 565 -13.87 -24.46 -23.10
CA GLU A 565 -13.68 -25.37 -21.97
C GLU A 565 -14.83 -25.28 -20.96
N LEU A 566 -15.31 -24.07 -20.66
CA LEU A 566 -16.52 -23.87 -19.86
C LEU A 566 -17.72 -24.64 -20.43
N LYS A 567 -18.00 -24.44 -21.73
CA LYS A 567 -19.11 -25.12 -22.42
C LYS A 567 -18.93 -26.63 -22.37
N LYS A 568 -17.72 -27.13 -22.62
CA LYS A 568 -17.41 -28.56 -22.58
C LYS A 568 -17.74 -29.18 -21.22
N GLU A 569 -17.30 -28.58 -20.12
CA GLU A 569 -17.57 -29.12 -18.78
C GLU A 569 -19.05 -29.01 -18.40
N VAL A 570 -19.74 -27.94 -18.82
CA VAL A 570 -21.19 -27.82 -18.61
C VAL A 570 -21.94 -28.89 -19.41
N SER A 571 -21.64 -29.08 -20.69
CA SER A 571 -22.26 -30.12 -21.52
C SER A 571 -21.99 -31.52 -20.98
N LYS A 572 -20.78 -31.78 -20.48
CA LYS A 572 -20.43 -33.03 -19.79
C LYS A 572 -21.31 -33.25 -18.56
N PHE A 573 -21.49 -32.23 -17.72
CA PHE A 573 -22.40 -32.32 -16.57
C PHE A 573 -23.83 -32.65 -17.00
N LEU A 574 -24.38 -31.92 -17.98
CA LEU A 574 -25.75 -32.14 -18.47
C LEU A 574 -25.94 -33.55 -19.03
N SER A 575 -24.97 -34.08 -19.78
CA SER A 575 -25.05 -35.44 -20.35
C SER A 575 -25.17 -36.54 -19.29
N LEU A 576 -24.62 -36.30 -18.09
CA LEU A 576 -24.63 -37.25 -16.98
C LEU A 576 -25.89 -37.12 -16.10
N HIS A 577 -26.74 -36.12 -16.32
CA HIS A 577 -27.91 -35.83 -15.49
C HIS A 577 -29.20 -35.93 -16.33
N PRO A 578 -29.97 -37.04 -16.21
CA PRO A 578 -31.13 -37.33 -17.07
C PRO A 578 -32.20 -36.22 -17.13
N ILE A 579 -32.33 -35.44 -16.06
CA ILE A 579 -33.27 -34.31 -15.94
C ILE A 579 -33.04 -33.24 -17.03
N PHE A 580 -31.81 -33.11 -17.54
CA PHE A 580 -31.46 -32.15 -18.57
C PHE A 580 -31.45 -32.74 -20.00
N GLN A 581 -31.75 -34.04 -20.16
CA GLN A 581 -31.85 -34.66 -21.50
C GLN A 581 -33.21 -34.42 -22.17
N SER A 582 -34.18 -33.85 -21.43
CA SER A 582 -35.53 -33.51 -21.92
C SER A 582 -35.70 -32.07 -22.40
N PHE A 583 -34.64 -31.26 -22.30
CA PHE A 583 -34.54 -29.88 -22.80
C PHE A 583 -33.57 -29.87 -23.98
#